data_AF-A0A918GCS4-F1
#
_entry.id   AF-A0A918GCS4-F1
#
_cell.length_a   1.000
_cell.length_b   1.000
_cell.length_c   1.000
_cell.angle_alpha   90.00
_cell.angle_beta   90.00
_cell.angle_gamma   90.00
#
_symmetry.space_group_name_H-M   'P 1'
#
loop_
_entity.id
_entity.type
_entity.pdbx_description
1 polymer ?
#
loop_
_entity_poly.entity_id
_entity_poly.type
_entity_poly.pdbx_seq_one_letter_code
_entity_poly.pdbx_strand_id
1 'polypeptide(L)'
;MGATAACALTDSRITGWVPGADIVVTVGTMLVVLLMMRAVDDIRDLDYDRDRNPDRPLASGVVSTQDLAVLLAVGAAVVLAANAWRPAVAAILAVQLAYVGVMVTVERRTGWPSGDALFVNYALALPVQLLLNGFLYAGLLHSTGLGPSWSGAVGVVVAALLFAHFEFARKTVRRPRPGERTYVTALGVGGSAATAVGCAVVGVALLVAAARPWSPAALVVVLPLVFPVLAALRFRRLPRWPYGLAAAFLLTGFAGPVIANLLELL
;
A
#
# COMPACT_ATOMS: atom_id res chain seq x y z
N MET A 1 -4.91 8.59 4.75
CA MET A 1 -4.99 9.90 4.07
C MET A 1 -3.91 10.14 3.02
N GLY A 2 -2.84 9.33 2.93
CA GLY A 2 -1.70 9.61 2.05
C GLY A 2 -2.00 9.64 0.53
N ALA A 3 -2.69 8.65 -0.02
CA ALA A 3 -3.00 8.62 -1.45
C ALA A 3 -4.00 9.72 -1.87
N THR A 4 -4.95 10.02 -0.99
CA THR A 4 -5.90 11.14 -1.12
C THR A 4 -5.16 12.47 -1.28
N ALA A 5 -4.10 12.69 -0.49
CA ALA A 5 -3.28 13.90 -0.57
C ALA A 5 -2.42 13.97 -1.85
N ALA A 6 -1.87 12.84 -2.29
CA ALA A 6 -1.18 12.78 -3.58
C ALA A 6 -2.14 13.14 -4.72
N CYS A 7 -3.36 12.58 -4.73
CA CYS A 7 -4.38 12.94 -5.72
C CYS A 7 -4.77 14.42 -5.62
N ALA A 8 -4.97 14.95 -4.41
CA ALA A 8 -5.32 16.35 -4.19
C ALA A 8 -4.25 17.32 -4.69
N LEU A 9 -2.96 17.04 -4.45
CA LEU A 9 -1.87 17.88 -4.99
C LEU A 9 -1.83 17.84 -6.52
N THR A 10 -2.11 16.70 -7.13
CA THR A 10 -2.03 16.56 -8.59
C THR A 10 -3.28 17.06 -9.31
N ASP A 11 -4.40 17.28 -8.62
CA ASP A 11 -5.67 17.72 -9.22
C ASP A 11 -6.07 19.10 -8.72
N SER A 12 -5.71 20.13 -9.49
CA SER A 12 -5.97 21.54 -9.19
C SER A 12 -7.45 21.91 -9.07
N ARG A 13 -8.38 21.00 -9.41
CA ARG A 13 -9.82 21.19 -9.21
C ARG A 13 -10.22 21.04 -7.74
N ILE A 14 -9.40 20.38 -6.93
CA ILE A 14 -9.64 20.17 -5.51
C ILE A 14 -9.16 21.40 -4.76
N THR A 15 -10.09 22.33 -4.48
CA THR A 15 -9.83 23.56 -3.73
C THR A 15 -10.75 23.63 -2.52
N GLY A 16 -10.23 24.10 -1.38
CA GLY A 16 -11.05 24.37 -0.18
C GLY A 16 -11.75 23.14 0.43
N TRP A 17 -11.26 21.93 0.21
CA TRP A 17 -11.85 20.72 0.80
C TRP A 17 -11.72 20.73 2.32
N VAL A 18 -12.83 20.50 3.01
CA VAL A 18 -12.89 20.46 4.48
C VAL A 18 -13.25 19.05 4.95
N PRO A 19 -12.53 18.52 5.95
CA PRO A 19 -12.87 17.26 6.60
C PRO A 19 -14.30 17.15 7.10
N GLY A 20 -15.05 16.15 6.61
CA GLY A 20 -16.41 15.83 7.06
C GLY A 20 -16.55 14.47 7.74
N ALA A 21 -17.79 14.08 8.05
CA ALA A 21 -18.11 12.76 8.62
C ALA A 21 -17.70 11.59 7.70
N ASP A 22 -17.59 11.85 6.40
CA ASP A 22 -17.12 10.92 5.37
C ASP A 22 -15.68 10.44 5.63
N ILE A 23 -14.82 11.27 6.24
CA ILE A 23 -13.47 10.86 6.64
C ILE A 23 -13.52 9.86 7.77
N VAL A 24 -14.38 10.06 8.77
CA VAL A 24 -14.51 9.12 9.89
C VAL A 24 -14.92 7.75 9.37
N VAL A 25 -15.90 7.71 8.46
CA VAL A 25 -16.30 6.47 7.77
C VAL A 25 -15.14 5.88 6.97
N THR A 26 -14.37 6.71 6.26
CA THR A 26 -13.24 6.27 5.43
C THR A 26 -12.09 5.71 6.26
N VAL A 27 -11.75 6.34 7.38
CA VAL A 27 -10.74 5.88 8.34
C VAL A 27 -11.20 4.60 9.03
N GLY A 28 -12.44 4.56 9.52
CA GLY A 28 -13.02 3.35 10.11
C GLY A 28 -13.03 2.17 9.13
N THR A 29 -13.44 2.42 7.89
CA THR A 29 -13.39 1.43 6.80
C THR A 29 -11.97 0.95 6.57
N MET A 30 -10.99 1.85 6.48
CA MET A 30 -9.59 1.48 6.29
C MET A 30 -9.07 0.60 7.43
N LEU A 31 -9.39 0.94 8.68
CA LEU A 31 -8.99 0.13 9.84
C LEU A 31 -9.57 -1.28 9.78
N VAL A 32 -10.87 -1.42 9.46
CA VAL A 32 -11.52 -2.73 9.32
C VAL A 32 -10.90 -3.51 8.15
N VAL A 33 -10.70 -2.87 6.99
CA VAL A 33 -10.06 -3.52 5.83
C VAL A 33 -8.64 -3.98 6.15
N LEU A 34 -7.83 -3.17 6.83
CA LEU A 34 -6.48 -3.55 7.23
C LEU A 34 -6.48 -4.72 8.23
N LEU A 35 -7.42 -4.74 9.17
CA LEU A 35 -7.62 -5.86 10.08
C LEU A 35 -8.01 -7.14 9.32
N MET A 36 -8.88 -7.03 8.31
CA MET A 36 -9.25 -8.15 7.45
C MET A 36 -8.06 -8.66 6.63
N MET A 37 -7.25 -7.77 6.04
CA MET A 37 -6.04 -8.17 5.32
C MET A 37 -5.05 -8.88 6.24
N ARG A 38 -4.93 -8.44 7.50
CA ARG A 38 -4.12 -9.12 8.51
C ARG A 38 -4.63 -10.54 8.79
N ALA A 39 -5.94 -10.70 8.98
CA ALA A 39 -6.55 -12.01 9.19
C ALA A 39 -6.35 -12.95 7.99
N VAL A 40 -6.41 -12.41 6.77
CA VAL A 40 -6.10 -13.16 5.54
C VAL A 40 -4.65 -13.61 5.52
N ASP A 41 -3.71 -12.72 5.83
CA ASP A 41 -2.28 -13.08 5.91
C ASP A 41 -2.03 -14.17 6.95
N ASP A 42 -2.65 -14.08 8.14
CA ASP A 42 -2.53 -15.12 9.18
C ASP A 42 -3.07 -16.48 8.69
N ILE A 43 -4.19 -16.52 7.96
CA ILE A 43 -4.73 -17.75 7.38
C ILE A 43 -3.78 -18.35 6.33
N ARG A 44 -3.21 -17.51 5.46
CA ARG A 44 -2.32 -17.95 4.37
C ARG A 44 -0.98 -18.43 4.89
N ASP A 45 -0.45 -17.76 5.91
CA ASP A 45 0.84 -18.09 6.51
C ASP A 45 0.72 -19.17 7.61
N LEU A 46 -0.45 -19.77 7.86
CA LEU A 46 -0.68 -20.69 8.99
C LEU A 46 0.34 -21.84 9.07
N ASP A 47 0.58 -22.56 7.97
CA ASP A 47 1.52 -23.69 7.98
C ASP A 47 2.97 -23.22 8.19
N TYR A 48 3.33 -22.07 7.60
CA TYR A 48 4.63 -21.45 7.83
C TYR A 48 4.79 -21.00 9.30
N ASP A 49 3.74 -20.43 9.88
CA ASP A 49 3.76 -19.92 11.24
C ASP A 49 3.73 -21.03 12.29
N ARG A 50 3.12 -22.20 12.02
CA ARG A 50 3.25 -23.37 12.90
C ARG A 50 4.69 -23.81 13.07
N ASP A 51 5.48 -23.77 11.99
CA ASP A 51 6.88 -24.18 12.02
C ASP A 51 7.81 -23.09 12.56
N ARG A 52 7.54 -21.81 12.27
CA ARG A 52 8.48 -20.70 12.50
C ARG A 52 8.05 -19.69 13.56
N ASN A 53 6.77 -19.56 13.83
CA ASN A 53 6.20 -18.59 14.76
C ASN A 53 5.04 -19.22 15.58
N PRO A 54 5.30 -20.35 16.29
CA PRO A 54 4.24 -21.14 16.92
C PRO A 54 3.45 -20.37 17.98
N ASP A 55 4.03 -19.31 18.55
CA ASP A 55 3.38 -18.45 19.55
C ASP A 55 2.30 -17.54 18.96
N ARG A 56 2.21 -17.40 17.62
CA ARG A 56 1.18 -16.56 16.99
C ARG A 56 -0.23 -17.08 17.31
N PRO A 57 -1.24 -16.22 17.52
CA PRO A 57 -2.55 -16.65 18.02
C PRO A 57 -3.24 -17.75 17.20
N LEU A 58 -3.15 -17.70 15.87
CA LEU A 58 -3.74 -18.71 15.00
C LEU A 58 -2.90 -20.02 14.98
N ALA A 59 -1.57 -19.90 15.01
CA ALA A 59 -0.66 -21.05 15.01
C ALA A 59 -0.70 -21.83 16.33
N SER A 60 -0.82 -21.13 17.45
CA SER A 60 -0.98 -21.70 18.80
C SER A 60 -2.38 -22.25 19.09
N GLY A 61 -3.36 -21.96 18.23
CA GLY A 61 -4.75 -22.38 18.42
C GLY A 61 -5.54 -21.53 19.42
N VAL A 62 -4.99 -20.41 19.92
CA VAL A 62 -5.73 -19.43 20.73
C VAL A 62 -6.90 -18.83 19.94
N VAL A 63 -6.72 -18.69 18.62
CA VAL A 63 -7.75 -18.27 17.67
C VAL A 63 -7.90 -19.39 16.63
N SER A 64 -9.14 -19.67 16.21
CA SER A 64 -9.42 -20.65 15.15
C SER A 64 -9.53 -19.99 13.78
N THR A 65 -9.39 -20.78 12.71
CA THR A 65 -9.66 -20.29 11.34
C THR A 65 -11.12 -19.88 11.14
N GLN A 66 -12.04 -20.42 11.95
CA GLN A 66 -13.45 -20.05 11.94
C GLN A 66 -13.66 -18.65 12.52
N ASP A 67 -12.95 -18.29 13.60
CA ASP A 67 -13.02 -16.95 14.17
C ASP A 67 -12.58 -15.89 13.16
N LEU A 68 -11.51 -16.16 12.42
CA LEU A 68 -11.04 -15.29 11.35
C LEU A 68 -12.03 -15.25 10.17
N ALA A 69 -12.68 -16.37 9.82
CA ALA A 69 -13.72 -16.36 8.80
C ALA A 69 -14.93 -15.50 9.20
N VAL A 70 -15.33 -15.55 10.47
CA VAL A 70 -16.40 -14.68 11.02
C VAL A 70 -15.96 -13.23 10.99
N LEU A 71 -14.73 -12.91 11.42
CA LEU A 71 -14.16 -11.56 11.34
C LEU A 71 -14.20 -11.02 9.91
N LEU A 72 -13.84 -11.84 8.92
CA LEU A 72 -13.87 -11.45 7.51
C LEU A 72 -15.30 -11.21 7.01
N ALA A 73 -16.24 -12.10 7.34
CA ALA A 73 -17.63 -11.97 6.92
C ALA A 73 -18.32 -10.74 7.55
N VAL A 74 -18.16 -10.55 8.86
CA VAL A 74 -18.70 -9.40 9.58
C VAL A 74 -18.03 -8.11 9.12
N GLY A 75 -16.70 -8.11 8.98
CA GLY A 75 -15.93 -6.97 8.48
C GLY A 75 -16.39 -6.56 7.07
N ALA A 76 -16.59 -7.51 6.17
CA ALA A 76 -17.13 -7.25 4.83
C ALA A 76 -18.52 -6.61 4.89
N ALA A 77 -19.44 -7.15 5.69
CA ALA A 77 -20.79 -6.61 5.84
C ALA A 77 -20.77 -5.19 6.41
N VAL A 78 -19.98 -4.94 7.47
CA VAL A 78 -19.84 -3.62 8.10
C VAL A 78 -19.28 -2.60 7.11
N VAL A 79 -18.21 -2.96 6.40
CA VAL A 79 -17.57 -2.07 5.42
C VAL A 79 -18.53 -1.74 4.28
N LEU A 80 -19.24 -2.72 3.71
CA LEU A 80 -20.19 -2.46 2.63
C LEU A 80 -21.38 -1.63 3.10
N ALA A 81 -21.95 -1.93 4.27
CA ALA A 81 -23.07 -1.18 4.84
C ALA A 81 -22.69 0.27 5.14
N ALA A 82 -21.55 0.51 5.78
CA ALA A 82 -21.05 1.85 6.10
C ALA A 82 -20.79 2.71 4.85
N ASN A 83 -20.57 2.08 3.70
CA ASN A 83 -20.26 2.72 2.42
C ASN A 83 -21.40 2.69 1.41
N ALA A 84 -22.57 2.13 1.74
CA ALA A 84 -23.66 1.90 0.79
C ALA A 84 -24.20 3.18 0.14
N TRP A 85 -24.11 4.32 0.84
CA TRP A 85 -24.50 5.64 0.33
C TRP A 85 -23.51 6.23 -0.69
N ARG A 86 -22.36 5.59 -0.91
CA ARG A 86 -21.30 5.97 -1.87
C ARG A 86 -21.11 4.85 -2.90
N PRO A 87 -21.95 4.74 -3.93
CA PRO A 87 -22.04 3.54 -4.77
C PRO A 87 -20.71 3.16 -5.44
N ALA A 88 -19.94 4.13 -5.94
CA ALA A 88 -18.62 3.86 -6.53
C ALA A 88 -17.61 3.32 -5.50
N VAL A 89 -17.64 3.85 -4.27
CA VAL A 89 -16.77 3.42 -3.17
C VAL A 89 -17.15 2.00 -2.74
N ALA A 90 -18.45 1.73 -2.54
CA ALA A 90 -18.96 0.41 -2.20
C ALA A 90 -18.63 -0.64 -3.27
N ALA A 91 -18.72 -0.29 -4.56
CA ALA A 91 -18.36 -1.17 -5.67
C ALA A 91 -16.87 -1.54 -5.65
N ILE A 92 -15.97 -0.57 -5.45
CA ILE A 92 -14.52 -0.84 -5.35
C ILE A 92 -14.22 -1.76 -4.17
N LEU A 93 -14.82 -1.52 -3.01
CA LEU A 93 -14.66 -2.36 -1.84
C LEU A 93 -15.19 -3.78 -2.09
N ALA A 94 -16.37 -3.92 -2.71
CA ALA A 94 -16.92 -5.22 -3.07
C ALA A 94 -15.98 -6.00 -4.00
N VAL A 95 -15.42 -5.34 -5.03
CA VAL A 95 -14.42 -5.94 -5.93
C VAL A 95 -13.17 -6.36 -5.17
N GLN A 96 -12.66 -5.51 -4.27
CA GLN A 96 -11.48 -5.83 -3.46
C GLN A 96 -11.73 -7.05 -2.55
N LEU A 97 -12.86 -7.09 -1.86
CA LEU A 97 -13.24 -8.19 -0.99
C LEU A 97 -13.44 -9.49 -1.77
N ALA A 98 -14.12 -9.42 -2.92
CA ALA A 98 -14.29 -10.56 -3.81
C ALA A 98 -12.94 -11.07 -4.33
N TYR A 99 -12.05 -10.17 -4.76
CA TYR A 99 -10.72 -10.52 -5.25
C TYR A 99 -9.90 -11.26 -4.19
N VAL A 100 -9.86 -10.72 -2.96
CA VAL A 100 -9.16 -11.36 -1.84
C VAL A 100 -9.80 -12.70 -1.47
N GLY A 101 -11.13 -12.79 -1.45
CA GLY A 101 -11.85 -14.04 -1.21
C GLY A 101 -11.52 -15.11 -2.25
N VAL A 102 -11.47 -14.74 -3.53
CA VAL A 102 -11.06 -15.64 -4.63
C VAL A 102 -9.61 -16.07 -4.44
N MET A 103 -8.69 -15.13 -4.18
CA MET A 103 -7.27 -15.44 -3.98
C MET A 103 -7.06 -16.45 -2.85
N VAL A 104 -7.64 -16.19 -1.67
CA VAL A 104 -7.54 -17.09 -0.51
C VAL A 104 -8.18 -18.44 -0.82
N THR A 105 -9.31 -18.47 -1.51
CA THR A 105 -9.98 -19.72 -1.86
C THR A 105 -9.15 -20.54 -2.83
N VAL A 106 -8.55 -19.92 -3.85
CA VAL A 106 -7.68 -20.59 -4.82
C VAL A 106 -6.45 -21.15 -4.12
N GLU A 107 -5.81 -20.36 -3.27
CA GLU A 107 -4.62 -20.78 -2.54
C GLU A 107 -4.90 -21.96 -1.61
N ARG A 108 -6.00 -21.91 -0.85
CA ARG A 108 -6.37 -23.02 0.06
C ARG A 108 -6.77 -24.30 -0.69
N ARG A 109 -7.32 -24.19 -1.90
CA ARG A 109 -7.74 -25.36 -2.69
C ARG A 109 -6.64 -25.96 -3.52
N THR A 110 -5.70 -25.15 -4.00
CA THR A 110 -4.70 -25.57 -4.98
C THR A 110 -3.26 -25.51 -4.47
N GLY A 111 -3.02 -24.83 -3.34
CA GLY A 111 -1.67 -24.53 -2.85
C GLY A 111 -0.93 -23.49 -3.71
N TRP A 112 -1.61 -22.84 -4.66
CA TRP A 112 -1.03 -21.85 -5.57
C TRP A 112 -1.51 -20.43 -5.22
N PRO A 113 -0.62 -19.42 -5.21
CA PRO A 113 0.81 -19.50 -5.50
C PRO A 113 1.63 -20.12 -4.36
N SER A 114 2.76 -20.73 -4.70
CA SER A 114 3.74 -21.11 -3.66
C SER A 114 4.21 -19.87 -2.90
N GLY A 115 4.40 -19.99 -1.59
CA GLY A 115 4.94 -18.90 -0.76
C GLY A 115 6.32 -18.40 -1.20
N ASP A 116 7.07 -19.22 -1.94
CA ASP A 116 8.40 -18.86 -2.45
C ASP A 116 8.35 -18.13 -3.80
N ALA A 117 7.19 -18.13 -4.47
CA ALA A 117 6.96 -17.41 -5.72
C ALA A 117 6.75 -15.91 -5.45
N LEU A 118 7.79 -15.23 -4.97
CA LEU A 118 7.71 -13.85 -4.49
C LEU A 118 7.13 -12.86 -5.50
N PHE A 119 7.55 -12.94 -6.77
CA PHE A 119 7.02 -12.06 -7.81
C PHE A 119 5.55 -12.33 -8.12
N VAL A 120 5.13 -13.60 -8.10
CA VAL A 120 3.73 -13.97 -8.30
C VAL A 120 2.89 -13.45 -7.14
N ASN A 121 3.34 -13.68 -5.91
CA ASN A 121 2.69 -13.14 -4.71
C ASN A 121 2.61 -11.60 -4.74
N TYR A 122 3.66 -10.92 -5.17
CA TYR A 122 3.65 -9.47 -5.32
C TYR A 122 2.67 -9.01 -6.42
N ALA A 123 2.67 -9.67 -7.58
CA ALA A 123 1.75 -9.37 -8.67
C ALA A 123 0.30 -9.56 -8.26
N LEU A 124 0.00 -10.57 -7.43
CA LEU A 124 -1.34 -10.81 -6.88
C LEU A 124 -1.70 -9.83 -5.74
N ALA A 125 -0.70 -9.29 -5.03
CA ALA A 125 -0.94 -8.25 -4.03
C ALA A 125 -1.14 -6.86 -4.66
N LEU A 126 -0.64 -6.62 -5.87
CA LEU A 126 -0.71 -5.31 -6.54
C LEU A 126 -2.16 -4.84 -6.77
N PRO A 127 -3.11 -5.67 -7.26
CA PRO A 127 -4.52 -5.28 -7.36
C PRO A 127 -5.13 -4.86 -6.02
N VAL A 128 -4.77 -5.52 -4.91
CA VAL A 128 -5.26 -5.14 -3.57
C VAL A 128 -4.81 -3.72 -3.23
N GLN A 129 -3.54 -3.40 -3.50
CA GLN A 129 -3.03 -2.04 -3.26
C GLN A 129 -3.69 -1.00 -4.18
N LEU A 130 -3.88 -1.32 -5.46
CA LEU A 130 -4.53 -0.41 -6.41
C LEU A 130 -5.99 -0.15 -6.03
N LEU A 131 -6.73 -1.19 -5.65
CA LEU A 131 -8.13 -1.06 -5.21
C LEU A 131 -8.23 -0.29 -3.90
N LEU A 132 -7.31 -0.49 -2.95
CA LEU A 132 -7.32 0.24 -1.69
C LEU A 132 -7.05 1.74 -1.89
N ASN A 133 -6.11 2.09 -2.77
CA ASN A 133 -5.85 3.47 -3.13
C ASN A 133 -6.97 4.05 -4.01
N GLY A 134 -7.57 3.24 -4.88
CA GLY A 134 -8.76 3.59 -5.65
C GLY A 134 -9.98 3.87 -4.77
N PHE A 135 -10.16 3.12 -3.68
CA PHE A 135 -11.18 3.36 -2.65
C PHE A 135 -11.00 4.76 -2.03
N LEU A 136 -9.77 5.11 -1.64
CA LEU A 136 -9.46 6.43 -1.09
C LEU A 136 -9.72 7.55 -2.10
N TYR A 137 -9.38 7.32 -3.37
CA TYR A 137 -9.60 8.29 -4.43
C TYR A 137 -11.10 8.45 -4.77
N ALA A 138 -11.86 7.36 -4.84
CA ALA A 138 -13.31 7.43 -5.03
C ALA A 138 -14.01 8.14 -3.86
N GLY A 139 -13.52 7.94 -2.62
CA GLY A 139 -13.99 8.69 -1.46
C GLY A 139 -13.73 10.19 -1.57
N LEU A 140 -12.58 10.59 -2.11
CA LEU A 140 -12.26 11.99 -2.40
C LEU A 140 -13.21 12.58 -3.45
N LEU A 141 -13.36 11.89 -4.59
CA LEU A 141 -14.25 12.34 -5.66
C LEU A 141 -15.69 12.50 -5.18
N HIS A 142 -16.15 11.59 -4.33
CA HIS A 142 -17.48 11.68 -3.74
C HIS A 142 -17.63 12.91 -2.83
N SER A 143 -16.63 13.20 -1.97
CA SER A 143 -16.72 14.36 -1.06
C SER A 143 -16.54 15.70 -1.78
N THR A 144 -15.80 15.75 -2.88
CA THR A 144 -15.62 16.97 -3.68
C THR A 144 -16.66 17.14 -4.80
N GLY A 145 -17.49 16.13 -5.06
CA GLY A 145 -18.44 16.12 -6.19
C GLY A 145 -17.77 16.12 -7.57
N LEU A 146 -16.50 15.71 -7.64
CA LEU A 146 -15.71 15.76 -8.88
C LEU A 146 -15.77 14.42 -9.63
N GLY A 147 -15.61 14.49 -10.95
CA GLY A 147 -15.38 13.31 -11.79
C GLY A 147 -13.90 12.88 -11.81
N PRO A 148 -13.61 11.62 -12.18
CA PRO A 148 -12.24 11.12 -12.31
C PRO A 148 -11.37 11.98 -13.24
N SER A 149 -10.12 12.20 -12.85
CA SER A 149 -9.06 12.81 -13.67
C SER A 149 -7.90 11.86 -13.92
N TRP A 150 -7.12 12.21 -14.95
CA TRP A 150 -5.82 11.61 -15.23
C TRP A 150 -4.85 11.79 -14.05
N SER A 151 -4.80 12.99 -13.45
CA SER A 151 -3.91 13.27 -12.32
C SER A 151 -4.24 12.42 -11.09
N GLY A 152 -5.52 12.25 -10.77
CA GLY A 152 -5.92 11.34 -9.69
C GLY A 152 -5.55 9.88 -9.97
N ALA A 153 -5.63 9.43 -11.22
CA ALA A 153 -5.14 8.11 -11.61
C ALA A 153 -3.62 7.97 -11.41
N VAL A 154 -2.85 9.01 -11.75
CA VAL A 154 -1.41 9.07 -11.46
C VAL A 154 -1.16 8.99 -9.95
N GLY A 155 -1.94 9.69 -9.11
CA GLY A 155 -1.83 9.60 -7.65
C GLY A 155 -2.00 8.18 -7.10
N VAL A 156 -2.94 7.40 -7.65
CA VAL A 156 -3.13 5.98 -7.30
C VAL A 156 -1.92 5.13 -7.70
N VAL A 157 -1.37 5.34 -8.90
CA VAL A 157 -0.16 4.64 -9.37
C VAL A 157 1.06 4.98 -8.51
N VAL A 158 1.22 6.25 -8.16
CA VAL A 158 2.29 6.71 -7.26
C VAL A 158 2.18 6.01 -5.91
N ALA A 159 0.99 5.92 -5.31
CA ALA A 159 0.81 5.23 -4.04
C ALA A 159 1.26 3.76 -4.12
N ALA A 160 0.91 3.06 -5.21
CA ALA A 160 1.39 1.70 -5.45
C ALA A 160 2.93 1.63 -5.58
N LEU A 161 3.57 2.60 -6.25
CA LEU A 161 5.03 2.67 -6.36
C LEU A 161 5.73 2.95 -5.02
N LEU A 162 5.12 3.75 -4.13
CA LEU A 162 5.67 3.98 -2.79
C LEU A 162 5.67 2.69 -1.95
N PHE A 163 4.59 1.92 -2.01
CA PHE A 163 4.52 0.61 -1.37
C PHE A 163 5.44 -0.42 -2.05
N ALA A 164 5.57 -0.37 -3.38
CA ALA A 164 6.52 -1.18 -4.14
C ALA A 164 7.95 -0.95 -3.63
N HIS A 165 8.37 0.31 -3.50
CA HIS A 165 9.66 0.66 -2.91
C HIS A 165 9.83 0.00 -1.55
N PHE A 166 8.84 0.16 -0.66
CA PHE A 166 8.91 -0.37 0.70
C PHE A 166 9.01 -1.90 0.73
N GLU A 167 8.25 -2.59 -0.13
CA GLU A 167 8.26 -4.05 -0.29
C GLU A 167 9.62 -4.56 -0.78
N PHE A 168 10.18 -3.98 -1.84
CA PHE A 168 11.49 -4.38 -2.36
C PHE A 168 12.61 -4.04 -1.36
N ALA A 169 12.54 -2.86 -0.75
CA ALA A 169 13.50 -2.42 0.26
C ALA A 169 13.53 -3.38 1.46
N ARG A 170 12.38 -3.68 2.08
CA ARG A 170 12.33 -4.53 3.28
C ARG A 170 12.80 -5.97 3.02
N LYS A 171 12.69 -6.46 1.79
CA LYS A 171 13.14 -7.80 1.37
C LYS A 171 14.54 -7.82 0.77
N THR A 172 15.27 -6.69 0.74
CA THR A 172 16.63 -6.62 0.18
C THR A 172 17.69 -6.90 1.25
N VAL A 173 18.41 -8.02 1.10
CA VAL A 173 19.46 -8.51 2.02
C VAL A 173 20.70 -8.99 1.26
N ARG A 174 21.91 -8.70 1.76
CA ARG A 174 23.16 -9.11 1.08
C ARG A 174 23.45 -10.60 1.15
N ARG A 175 23.12 -11.21 2.29
CA ARG A 175 23.36 -12.62 2.59
C ARG A 175 22.06 -13.21 3.15
N PRO A 176 21.17 -13.71 2.27
CA PRO A 176 19.92 -14.34 2.70
C PRO A 176 20.21 -15.58 3.54
N ARG A 177 19.43 -15.80 4.60
CA ARG A 177 19.44 -17.06 5.33
C ARG A 177 18.74 -18.17 4.52
N PRO A 178 19.03 -19.45 4.78
CA PRO A 178 18.28 -20.56 4.17
C PRO A 178 16.77 -20.40 4.39
N GLY A 179 16.00 -20.42 3.30
CA GLY A 179 14.54 -20.22 3.33
C GLY A 179 14.07 -18.79 3.61
N GLU A 180 14.96 -17.78 3.64
CA GLU A 180 14.55 -16.38 3.75
C GLU A 180 13.94 -15.91 2.41
N ARG A 181 12.67 -15.51 2.44
CA ARG A 181 11.95 -14.98 1.28
C ARG A 181 12.49 -13.60 0.90
N THR A 182 13.38 -13.54 -0.10
CA THR A 182 14.01 -12.31 -0.63
C THR A 182 14.00 -12.24 -2.15
N TYR A 183 13.94 -11.03 -2.72
CA TYR A 183 14.11 -10.83 -4.17
C TYR A 183 15.56 -11.00 -4.66
N VAL A 184 16.53 -11.04 -3.74
CA VAL A 184 17.96 -11.12 -4.06
C VAL A 184 18.34 -12.44 -4.71
N THR A 185 17.61 -13.51 -4.45
CA THR A 185 17.84 -14.81 -5.11
C THR A 185 17.57 -14.76 -6.61
N ALA A 186 16.65 -13.90 -7.05
CA ALA A 186 16.26 -13.76 -8.45
C ALA A 186 16.91 -12.56 -9.16
N LEU A 187 17.01 -11.40 -8.48
CA LEU A 187 17.53 -10.15 -9.07
C LEU A 187 18.99 -9.87 -8.70
N GLY A 188 19.57 -10.66 -7.80
CA GLY A 188 20.81 -10.30 -7.13
C GLY A 188 20.64 -9.10 -6.19
N VAL A 189 21.73 -8.80 -5.47
CA VAL A 189 21.77 -7.67 -4.51
C VAL A 189 21.61 -6.33 -5.23
N GLY A 190 22.32 -6.18 -6.35
CA GLY A 190 22.28 -4.96 -7.15
C GLY A 190 20.91 -4.71 -7.78
N GLY A 191 20.33 -5.74 -8.41
CA GLY A 191 19.00 -5.63 -9.02
C GLY A 191 17.91 -5.34 -7.99
N SER A 192 17.90 -6.03 -6.84
CA SER A 192 16.90 -5.76 -5.79
C SER A 192 16.98 -4.32 -5.25
N ALA A 193 18.21 -3.84 -5.01
CA ALA A 193 18.44 -2.47 -4.58
C ALA A 193 18.02 -1.45 -5.66
N ALA A 194 18.36 -1.72 -6.92
CA ALA A 194 18.00 -0.87 -8.05
C ALA A 194 16.49 -0.82 -8.26
N THR A 195 15.77 -1.94 -8.13
CA THR A 195 14.30 -1.97 -8.18
C THR A 195 13.68 -1.14 -7.06
N ALA A 196 14.16 -1.28 -5.82
CA ALA A 196 13.67 -0.48 -4.70
C ALA A 196 13.86 1.03 -4.96
N VAL A 197 15.05 1.48 -5.37
CA VAL A 197 15.31 2.89 -5.70
C VAL A 197 14.51 3.33 -6.92
N GLY A 198 14.41 2.48 -7.94
CA GLY A 198 13.68 2.75 -9.17
C GLY A 198 12.20 3.04 -8.92
N CYS A 199 11.53 2.23 -8.09
CA CYS A 199 10.15 2.50 -7.69
C CYS A 199 9.99 3.87 -7.03
N ALA A 200 10.92 4.25 -6.13
CA ALA A 200 10.89 5.56 -5.48
C ALA A 200 11.09 6.72 -6.48
N VAL A 201 12.09 6.62 -7.36
CA VAL A 201 12.39 7.64 -8.37
C VAL A 201 11.26 7.80 -9.36
N VAL A 202 10.71 6.70 -9.89
CA VAL A 202 9.58 6.75 -10.83
C VAL A 202 8.34 7.34 -10.15
N GLY A 203 8.05 6.97 -8.90
CA GLY A 203 6.92 7.52 -8.16
C GLY A 203 7.03 9.04 -7.99
N VAL A 204 8.19 9.55 -7.59
CA VAL A 204 8.42 10.99 -7.43
C VAL A 204 8.42 11.72 -8.78
N ALA A 205 9.00 11.14 -9.83
CA ALA A 205 8.98 11.72 -11.16
C ALA A 205 7.54 11.87 -11.70
N LEU A 206 6.69 10.87 -11.48
CA LEU A 206 5.27 10.93 -11.84
C LEU A 206 4.53 12.02 -11.07
N LEU A 207 4.80 12.17 -9.77
CA LEU A 207 4.22 13.26 -8.98
C LEU A 207 4.63 14.63 -9.51
N VAL A 208 5.92 14.86 -9.76
CA VAL A 208 6.42 16.14 -10.30
C VAL A 208 5.84 16.42 -11.69
N ALA A 209 5.71 15.40 -12.53
CA ALA A 209 5.12 15.55 -13.86
C ALA A 209 3.62 15.92 -13.80
N ALA A 210 2.90 15.39 -12.80
CA ALA A 210 1.47 15.60 -12.62
C ALA A 210 1.12 16.87 -11.82
N ALA A 211 2.00 17.34 -10.94
CA ALA A 211 1.83 18.59 -10.19
C ALA A 211 2.05 19.79 -11.11
N ARG A 212 1.01 20.22 -11.84
CA ARG A 212 1.03 21.42 -12.68
C ARG A 212 0.11 22.52 -12.13
N PRO A 213 0.50 23.81 -12.24
CA PRO A 213 1.76 24.33 -12.76
C PRO A 213 2.96 24.04 -11.84
N TRP A 214 4.17 24.03 -12.41
CA TRP A 214 5.39 23.82 -11.61
C TRP A 214 5.68 25.04 -10.74
N SER A 215 5.31 24.97 -9.47
CA SER A 215 5.69 25.93 -8.45
C SER A 215 7.01 25.51 -7.77
N PRO A 216 7.76 26.44 -7.16
CA PRO A 216 8.87 26.08 -6.28
C PRO A 216 8.45 25.14 -5.13
N ALA A 217 7.20 25.23 -4.68
CA ALA A 217 6.63 24.33 -3.68
C ALA A 217 6.55 22.87 -4.17
N ALA A 218 6.40 22.63 -5.48
CA ALA A 218 6.46 21.28 -6.05
C ALA A 218 7.82 20.58 -5.83
N LEU A 219 8.91 21.33 -5.56
CA LEU A 219 10.21 20.76 -5.22
C LEU A 219 10.20 20.05 -3.86
N VAL A 220 9.27 20.37 -2.96
CA VAL A 220 9.10 19.68 -1.67
C VAL A 220 8.79 18.20 -1.88
N VAL A 221 8.10 17.85 -2.99
CA VAL A 221 7.78 16.48 -3.36
C VAL A 221 9.02 15.65 -3.72
N VAL A 222 10.13 16.29 -4.04
CA VAL A 222 11.41 15.64 -4.33
C VAL A 222 12.17 15.28 -3.05
N LEU A 223 11.96 16.02 -1.95
CA LEU A 223 12.70 15.86 -0.70
C LEU A 223 12.68 14.42 -0.14
N PRO A 224 11.55 13.68 -0.16
CA PRO A 224 11.53 12.29 0.28
C PRO A 224 12.59 11.39 -0.38
N LEU A 225 13.06 11.68 -1.61
CA LEU A 225 14.12 10.88 -2.27
C LEU A 225 15.44 10.84 -1.50
N VAL A 226 15.65 11.75 -0.54
CA VAL A 226 16.82 11.68 0.35
C VAL A 226 16.89 10.34 1.08
N PHE A 227 15.75 9.78 1.50
CA PHE A 227 15.70 8.54 2.26
C PHE A 227 16.14 7.29 1.47
N PRO A 228 15.60 6.98 0.27
CA PRO A 228 16.06 5.84 -0.53
C PRO A 228 17.52 6.01 -0.98
N VAL A 229 17.98 7.24 -1.25
CA VAL A 229 19.40 7.50 -1.57
C VAL A 229 20.30 7.19 -0.38
N LEU A 230 20.00 7.75 0.80
CA LEU A 230 20.75 7.45 2.03
C LEU A 230 20.70 5.96 2.38
N ALA A 231 19.56 5.31 2.16
CA ALA A 231 19.38 3.89 2.40
C ALA A 231 20.27 3.06 1.46
N ALA A 232 20.30 3.38 0.17
CA ALA A 232 21.17 2.72 -0.81
C ALA A 232 22.65 2.91 -0.45
N LEU A 233 23.06 4.12 -0.05
CA LEU A 233 24.43 4.41 0.38
C LEU A 233 24.82 3.60 1.63
N ARG A 234 23.97 3.57 2.66
CA ARG A 234 24.22 2.78 3.89
C ARG A 234 24.20 1.29 3.61
N PHE A 235 23.30 0.82 2.74
CA PHE A 235 23.19 -0.57 2.33
C PHE A 235 24.48 -1.09 1.68
N ARG A 236 25.35 -0.22 1.14
CA ARG A 236 26.71 -0.61 0.67
C ARG A 236 27.53 -1.33 1.74
N ARG A 237 27.31 -1.01 3.02
CA ARG A 237 28.05 -1.55 4.17
C ARG A 237 27.20 -2.42 5.08
N LEU A 238 25.88 -2.23 5.08
CA LEU A 238 24.98 -2.96 5.95
C LEU A 238 24.54 -4.30 5.35
N PRO A 239 24.27 -5.32 6.20
CA PRO A 239 23.82 -6.62 5.73
C PRO A 239 22.40 -6.59 5.14
N ARG A 240 21.56 -5.66 5.59
CA ARG A 240 20.15 -5.49 5.20
C ARG A 240 19.87 -4.03 4.86
N TRP A 241 18.89 -3.81 3.99
CA TRP A 241 18.40 -2.48 3.70
C TRP A 241 17.91 -1.80 4.99
N PRO A 242 18.25 -0.52 5.25
CA PRO A 242 17.78 0.20 6.43
C PRO A 242 16.25 0.36 6.44
N TYR A 243 15.55 -0.45 7.23
CA TYR A 243 14.09 -0.44 7.31
C TYR A 243 13.53 0.95 7.66
N GLY A 244 14.13 1.63 8.64
CA GLY A 244 13.69 2.96 9.07
C GLY A 244 13.71 4.00 7.95
N LEU A 245 14.69 3.93 7.02
CA LEU A 245 14.75 4.84 5.88
C LEU A 245 13.72 4.50 4.81
N ALA A 246 13.44 3.21 4.57
CA ALA A 246 12.36 2.79 3.67
C ALA A 246 10.99 3.23 4.21
N ALA A 247 10.74 3.08 5.51
CA ALA A 247 9.53 3.55 6.16
C ALA A 247 9.41 5.09 6.12
N ALA A 248 10.51 5.80 6.39
CA ALA A 248 10.55 7.26 6.31
C ALA A 248 10.20 7.76 4.89
N PHE A 249 10.72 7.11 3.84
CA PHE A 249 10.32 7.43 2.46
C PHE A 249 8.83 7.24 2.23
N LEU A 250 8.27 6.10 2.64
CA LEU A 250 6.84 5.82 2.48
C LEU A 250 5.97 6.89 3.18
N LEU A 251 6.28 7.21 4.43
CA LEU A 251 5.53 8.19 5.23
C LEU A 251 5.66 9.60 4.64
N THR A 252 6.88 10.02 4.30
CA THR A 252 7.13 11.36 3.77
C THR A 252 6.70 11.52 2.31
N GLY A 253 6.68 10.45 1.52
CA GLY A 253 6.10 10.44 0.17
C GLY A 253 4.60 10.67 0.18
N PHE A 254 3.90 10.23 1.24
CA PHE A 254 2.50 10.53 1.46
C PHE A 254 2.25 11.91 2.11
N ALA A 255 3.15 12.38 2.98
CA ALA A 255 3.02 13.67 3.65
C ALA A 255 3.46 14.86 2.77
N GLY A 256 4.45 14.66 1.90
CA GLY A 256 5.03 15.70 1.04
C GLY A 256 3.99 16.45 0.22
N PRO A 257 3.04 15.76 -0.46
CA PRO A 257 1.94 16.43 -1.15
C PRO A 257 1.03 17.27 -0.26
N VAL A 258 0.78 16.84 0.99
CA VAL A 258 0.00 17.65 1.95
C VAL A 258 0.75 18.95 2.24
N ILE A 259 2.05 18.85 2.53
CA ILE A 259 2.88 20.00 2.89
C ILE A 259 3.03 20.97 1.72
N ALA A 260 3.27 20.47 0.51
CA ALA A 260 3.38 21.30 -0.68
C ALA A 260 2.09 22.10 -0.94
N ASN A 261 0.92 21.46 -0.81
CA ASN A 261 -0.37 22.14 -0.96
C ASN A 261 -0.58 23.22 0.12
N LEU A 262 -0.21 22.94 1.38
CA LEU A 262 -0.30 23.93 2.46
C LEU A 262 0.62 25.14 2.23
N LEU A 263 1.81 24.94 1.66
CA LEU A 263 2.74 26.03 1.35
C LEU A 263 2.28 26.93 0.20
N GLU A 264 1.47 26.42 -0.73
CA GLU A 264 0.89 27.24 -1.81
C GLU A 264 -0.27 28.13 -1.33
N LEU A 265 -0.84 27.85 -0.15
CA LEU A 265 -1.91 28.62 0.46
C LEU A 265 -1.43 29.77 1.36
N LEU A 266 -0.12 29.84 1.66
CA LEU A 266 0.53 30.85 2.50
C LEU A 266 1.21 31.93 1.65
#